data_AF-A0A7J6PZP1-F1
#
_entry.id   AF-A0A7J6PZP1-F1
#
_cell.length_a   1.000
_cell.length_b   1.000
_cell.length_c   1.000
_cell.angle_alpha   90.00
_cell.angle_beta   90.00
_cell.angle_gamma   90.00
#
_symmetry.space_group_name_H-M   'P 1'
#
loop_
_entity.id
_entity.type
_entity.pdbx_description
1 polymer ?
#
loop_
_entity_poly.entity_id
_entity_poly.type
_entity_poly.pdbx_seq_one_letter_code
_entity_poly.pdbx_strand_id
1 'polypeptide(L)'
;MHDLNGTTTYTPYGREGECNFCVDRSKLNEFWNDTVENAGASLHFNRALSLEHTSLEERRLCFVDSAGGKHSVDLSPDTVVIGCDGAGSRLRYALSNAGVLTFTEELIGHEYKEVPFVALSTSDEHQESSAMHNGSIHIWPRGDFFLMALANLDGSFTGTIYARNGPNDEDRTADVTFPSITKDEATAQAFLLKYFPDAQLGPNAAAELVSNPQSRLGSIRCNT
;
A
#
# COMPACT_ATOMS: atom_id res chain seq x y z
N MET A 1 18.11 -9.97 2.91
CA MET A 1 17.18 -11.12 2.90
C MET A 1 17.41 -11.95 4.15
N HIS A 2 16.36 -12.54 4.70
CA HIS A 2 16.38 -13.31 5.95
C HIS A 2 15.80 -14.70 5.71
N ASP A 3 16.60 -15.74 5.92
CA ASP A 3 16.11 -17.12 5.82
C ASP A 3 15.33 -17.55 7.08
N LEU A 4 14.92 -18.82 7.16
CA LEU A 4 14.17 -19.35 8.31
C LEU A 4 15.06 -19.57 9.55
N ASN A 5 16.36 -19.72 9.36
CA ASN A 5 17.34 -19.88 10.44
C ASN A 5 17.84 -18.54 11.00
N GLY A 6 17.36 -17.41 10.43
CA GLY A 6 17.84 -16.07 10.76
C GLY A 6 19.17 -15.70 10.09
N THR A 7 19.66 -16.50 9.14
CA THR A 7 20.84 -16.15 8.35
C THR A 7 20.47 -15.05 7.37
N THR A 8 21.27 -13.98 7.38
CA THR A 8 21.07 -12.83 6.50
C THR A 8 21.96 -12.92 5.26
N THR A 9 21.41 -12.50 4.13
CA THR A 9 22.18 -12.30 2.89
C THR A 9 21.90 -10.89 2.37
N TYR A 10 22.98 -10.16 2.08
CA TYR A 10 22.92 -8.83 1.51
C TYR A 10 23.23 -8.87 0.01
N THR A 11 22.38 -8.22 -0.77
CA THR A 11 22.57 -8.01 -2.20
C THR A 11 22.37 -6.53 -2.48
N PRO A 12 23.40 -5.81 -2.97
CA PRO A 12 23.24 -4.40 -3.32
C PRO A 12 22.25 -4.27 -4.48
N TYR A 13 21.52 -3.15 -4.53
CA TYR A 13 20.58 -2.87 -5.62
C TYR A 13 21.29 -2.71 -6.98
N GLY A 14 22.46 -2.09 -6.97
CA GLY A 14 23.23 -1.79 -8.18
C GLY A 14 24.67 -1.48 -7.87
N ARG A 15 25.28 -0.64 -8.70
CA ARG A 15 26.63 -0.12 -8.51
C ARG A 15 26.65 0.93 -7.40
N GLU A 16 27.85 1.37 -7.05
CA GLU A 16 28.04 2.45 -6.10
C GLU A 16 27.23 3.70 -6.50
N GLY A 17 26.46 4.23 -5.56
CA GLY A 17 25.54 5.36 -5.77
C GLY A 17 24.15 4.99 -6.28
N GLU A 18 23.91 3.77 -6.74
CA GLU A 18 22.59 3.31 -7.20
C GLU A 18 21.79 2.73 -6.02
N CYS A 19 20.74 3.45 -5.60
CA CYS A 19 19.89 3.05 -4.49
C CYS A 19 18.43 3.48 -4.67
N ASN A 20 17.56 2.88 -3.87
CA ASN A 20 16.17 3.29 -3.71
C ASN A 20 16.02 4.06 -2.39
N PHE A 21 15.22 5.13 -2.40
CA PHE A 21 14.90 5.89 -1.20
C PHE A 21 13.56 5.44 -0.61
N CYS A 22 13.53 5.23 0.70
CA CYS A 22 12.29 5.08 1.45
C CYS A 22 11.79 6.47 1.86
N VAL A 23 10.53 6.79 1.53
CA VAL A 23 9.94 8.11 1.80
C VAL A 23 8.58 7.91 2.46
N ASP A 24 8.32 8.67 3.51
CA ASP A 24 7.01 8.69 4.17
C ASP A 24 5.95 9.28 3.23
N ARG A 25 4.89 8.50 2.99
CA ARG A 25 3.82 8.87 2.05
C ARG A 25 3.06 10.13 2.48
N SER A 26 2.78 10.29 3.77
CA SER A 26 2.02 11.42 4.29
C SER A 26 2.82 12.71 4.15
N LYS A 27 4.09 12.69 4.56
CA LYS A 27 5.01 13.83 4.40
C LYS A 27 5.23 14.20 2.94
N LEU A 28 5.35 13.23 2.04
CA LEU A 28 5.47 13.50 0.61
C LEU A 28 4.20 14.16 0.06
N ASN A 29 3.02 13.72 0.50
CA ASN A 29 1.75 14.32 0.09
C ASN A 29 1.57 15.74 0.65
N GLU A 30 1.94 15.98 1.91
CA GLU A 30 1.97 17.32 2.52
C GLU A 30 2.89 18.26 1.72
N PHE A 31 4.12 17.82 1.44
CA PHE A 31 5.06 18.57 0.62
C PHE A 31 4.47 18.97 -0.74
N TRP A 32 3.77 18.05 -1.42
CA TRP A 32 3.15 18.35 -2.71
C TRP A 32 1.98 19.31 -2.60
N ASN A 33 1.13 19.18 -1.58
CA ASN A 33 0.03 20.12 -1.35
C ASN A 33 0.56 21.54 -1.16
N ASP A 34 1.54 21.72 -0.28
CA ASP A 34 2.17 23.02 -0.05
C ASP A 34 2.82 23.57 -1.33
N THR A 35 3.48 22.70 -2.10
CA THR A 35 4.16 23.09 -3.34
C THR A 35 3.18 23.62 -4.38
N VAL A 36 2.05 22.93 -4.60
CA VAL A 36 1.08 23.33 -5.64
C VAL A 36 0.27 24.55 -5.21
N GLU A 37 -0.08 24.69 -3.94
CA GLU A 37 -0.74 25.90 -3.42
C GLU A 37 0.17 27.13 -3.57
N ASN A 38 1.46 27.00 -3.24
CA ASN A 38 2.44 28.08 -3.42
C ASN A 38 2.67 28.43 -4.90
N ALA A 39 2.47 27.48 -5.81
CA ALA A 39 2.49 27.72 -7.25
C ALA A 39 1.18 28.35 -7.78
N GLY A 40 0.16 28.53 -6.93
CA GLY A 40 -1.10 29.19 -7.26
C GLY A 40 -2.27 28.26 -7.59
N ALA A 41 -2.14 26.95 -7.35
CA ALA A 41 -3.25 26.01 -7.50
C ALA A 41 -4.25 26.12 -6.34
N SER A 42 -5.55 26.00 -6.64
CA SER A 42 -6.60 25.92 -5.63
C SER A 42 -6.89 24.46 -5.29
N LEU A 43 -6.71 24.08 -4.01
CA LEU A 43 -7.04 22.75 -3.52
C LEU A 43 -8.42 22.72 -2.85
N HIS A 44 -9.24 21.74 -3.23
CA HIS A 44 -10.59 21.55 -2.69
C HIS A 44 -10.73 20.18 -2.05
N PHE A 45 -10.45 20.09 -0.75
CA PHE A 45 -10.56 18.86 0.03
C PHE A 45 -12.01 18.51 0.38
N ASN A 46 -12.25 17.26 0.78
CA ASN A 46 -13.59 16.73 1.10
C ASN A 46 -14.56 16.86 -0.09
N ARG A 47 -14.09 16.51 -1.29
CA ARG A 47 -14.85 16.55 -2.54
C ARG A 47 -14.66 15.25 -3.30
N ALA A 48 -15.58 14.30 -3.16
CA ALA A 48 -15.53 13.03 -3.88
C ALA A 48 -16.38 13.10 -5.16
N LEU A 49 -15.81 12.82 -6.33
CA LEU A 49 -16.51 12.89 -7.63
C LEU A 49 -17.71 11.91 -7.68
N SER A 50 -18.93 12.40 -7.77
CA SER A 50 -20.14 11.57 -7.88
C SER A 50 -20.31 10.97 -9.27
N LEU A 51 -20.51 9.65 -9.34
CA LEU A 51 -20.88 8.95 -10.59
C LEU A 51 -22.33 9.19 -11.00
N GLU A 52 -23.21 9.46 -10.03
CA GLU A 52 -24.64 9.65 -10.28
C GLU A 52 -24.96 11.06 -10.79
N HIS A 53 -24.20 12.05 -10.35
CA HIS A 53 -24.48 13.47 -10.63
C HIS A 53 -23.49 14.10 -11.63
N THR A 54 -22.46 13.36 -12.04
CA THR A 54 -21.56 13.78 -13.11
C THR A 54 -22.18 13.42 -14.47
N SER A 55 -22.15 14.36 -15.41
CA SER A 55 -22.58 14.15 -16.79
C SER A 55 -21.51 14.66 -17.75
N LEU A 56 -20.85 13.74 -18.45
CA LEU A 56 -19.85 14.11 -19.45
C LEU A 56 -20.49 14.72 -20.71
N GLU A 57 -21.72 14.31 -21.04
CA GLU A 57 -22.49 14.88 -22.15
C GLU A 57 -22.82 16.37 -21.90
N GLU A 58 -23.27 16.69 -20.69
CA GLU A 58 -23.55 18.07 -20.26
C GLU A 58 -22.29 18.82 -19.81
N ARG A 59 -21.10 18.19 -19.93
CA ARG A 59 -19.81 18.74 -19.51
C ARG A 59 -19.81 19.23 -18.07
N ARG A 60 -20.35 18.43 -17.15
CA ARG A 60 -20.43 18.77 -15.73
C ARG A 60 -19.89 17.67 -14.85
N LEU A 61 -18.94 18.05 -13.99
CA LEU A 61 -18.49 17.20 -12.88
C LEU A 61 -19.24 17.60 -11.62
N CYS A 62 -19.69 16.63 -10.84
CA CYS A 62 -20.32 16.90 -9.54
C CYS A 62 -19.56 16.18 -8.45
N PHE A 63 -19.23 16.88 -7.38
CA PHE A 63 -18.53 16.35 -6.21
C PHE A 63 -19.45 16.38 -4.99
N VAL A 64 -19.31 15.38 -4.13
CA VAL A 64 -20.09 15.25 -2.88
C VAL A 64 -19.13 15.28 -1.70
N ASP A 65 -19.48 16.05 -0.68
CA ASP A 65 -18.74 16.11 0.57
C ASP A 65 -19.26 15.13 1.63
N SER A 66 -18.55 15.04 2.77
CA SER A 66 -18.90 14.11 3.85
C SER A 66 -20.24 14.42 4.54
N ALA A 67 -20.77 15.63 4.39
CA ALA A 67 -22.09 16.03 4.88
C ALA A 67 -23.20 15.83 3.82
N GLY A 68 -22.86 15.33 2.63
CA GLY A 68 -23.78 15.14 1.50
C GLY A 68 -24.00 16.40 0.66
N GLY A 69 -23.26 17.48 0.91
CA GLY A 69 -23.28 18.69 0.10
C GLY A 69 -22.75 18.42 -1.31
N LYS A 70 -23.42 19.00 -2.32
CA LYS A 70 -23.07 18.84 -3.74
C LYS A 70 -22.38 20.08 -4.27
N HIS A 71 -21.31 19.87 -5.03
CA HIS A 71 -20.45 20.91 -5.61
C HIS A 71 -20.25 20.60 -7.09
N SER A 72 -20.93 21.35 -7.95
CA SER A 72 -20.87 21.13 -9.40
C SER A 72 -19.89 22.09 -10.07
N VAL A 73 -19.20 21.58 -11.08
CA VAL A 73 -18.29 22.33 -11.94
C VAL A 73 -18.71 22.09 -13.38
N ASP A 74 -19.19 23.14 -14.04
CA ASP A 74 -19.45 23.12 -15.48
C ASP A 74 -18.13 23.38 -16.24
N LEU A 75 -17.81 22.51 -17.19
CA LEU A 75 -16.57 22.52 -17.95
C LEU A 75 -16.79 23.27 -19.26
N SER A 76 -15.91 24.24 -19.54
CA SER A 76 -15.85 24.89 -20.85
C SER A 76 -15.29 23.92 -21.90
N PRO A 77 -15.51 24.15 -23.21
CA PRO A 77 -15.00 23.30 -24.28
C PRO A 77 -13.47 23.08 -24.27
N ASP A 78 -12.73 24.04 -23.74
CA ASP A 78 -11.27 24.09 -23.63
C ASP A 78 -10.74 23.62 -22.27
N THR A 79 -11.62 23.25 -21.32
CA THR A 79 -11.21 22.74 -20.02
C THR A 79 -10.60 21.35 -20.16
N VAL A 80 -9.37 21.18 -19.67
CA VAL A 80 -8.70 19.88 -19.56
C VAL A 80 -8.95 19.29 -18.18
N VAL A 81 -9.42 18.04 -18.14
CA VAL A 81 -9.61 17.27 -16.91
C VAL A 81 -8.55 16.17 -16.85
N ILE A 82 -7.81 16.11 -15.75
CA ILE A 82 -6.78 15.10 -15.52
C ILE A 82 -7.23 14.21 -14.35
N GLY A 83 -7.38 12.91 -14.61
CA GLY A 83 -7.75 11.91 -13.60
C GLY A 83 -6.54 11.37 -12.86
N CYS A 84 -6.32 11.83 -11.63
CA CYS A 84 -5.28 11.36 -10.71
C CYS A 84 -5.87 10.71 -9.44
N ASP A 85 -7.06 10.11 -9.54
CA ASP A 85 -7.88 9.61 -8.43
C ASP A 85 -7.62 8.14 -8.06
N GLY A 86 -6.45 7.61 -8.45
CA GLY A 86 -5.92 6.33 -7.98
C GLY A 86 -6.57 5.08 -8.57
N ALA A 87 -6.26 3.91 -7.99
CA ALA A 87 -6.69 2.62 -8.49
C ALA A 87 -8.23 2.51 -8.56
N GLY A 88 -8.96 3.02 -7.57
CA GLY A 88 -10.43 3.07 -7.54
C GLY A 88 -11.06 4.27 -8.28
N SER A 89 -10.39 4.79 -9.31
CA SER A 89 -10.77 6.01 -10.04
C SER A 89 -12.26 6.06 -10.42
N ARG A 90 -12.99 7.02 -9.84
CA ARG A 90 -14.39 7.29 -10.19
C ARG A 90 -14.45 7.94 -11.58
N LEU A 91 -13.45 8.74 -11.95
CA LEU A 91 -13.42 9.34 -13.29
C LEU A 91 -13.30 8.26 -14.38
N ARG A 92 -12.50 7.21 -14.18
CA ARG A 92 -12.39 6.08 -15.11
C ARG A 92 -13.74 5.38 -15.31
N TYR A 93 -14.49 5.13 -14.23
CA TYR A 93 -15.84 4.57 -14.35
C TYR A 93 -16.78 5.51 -15.12
N ALA A 94 -16.75 6.82 -14.84
CA ALA A 94 -17.58 7.79 -15.56
C ALA A 94 -17.27 7.81 -17.08
N LEU A 95 -15.98 7.78 -17.45
CA LEU A 95 -15.53 7.70 -18.84
C LEU A 95 -15.99 6.40 -19.51
N SER A 96 -15.90 5.27 -18.80
CA SER A 96 -16.32 3.98 -19.35
C SER A 96 -17.83 3.88 -19.54
N ASN A 97 -18.62 4.38 -18.58
CA ASN A 97 -20.08 4.45 -18.69
C ASN A 97 -20.53 5.34 -19.85
N ALA A 98 -19.75 6.38 -20.17
CA ALA A 98 -19.99 7.25 -21.33
C ALA A 98 -19.45 6.66 -22.65
N GLY A 99 -18.87 5.45 -22.64
CA GLY A 99 -18.33 4.79 -23.83
C GLY A 99 -17.01 5.38 -24.34
N VAL A 100 -16.31 6.19 -23.53
CA VAL A 100 -15.04 6.83 -23.92
C VAL A 100 -13.86 5.88 -23.82
N LEU A 101 -13.92 4.91 -22.89
CA LEU A 101 -12.91 3.88 -22.73
C LEU A 101 -13.51 2.57 -22.23
N THR A 102 -12.76 1.49 -22.37
CA THR A 102 -13.02 0.22 -21.69
C THR A 102 -11.85 -0.08 -20.76
N PHE A 103 -12.10 -0.82 -19.68
CA PHE A 103 -11.03 -1.26 -18.80
C PHE A 103 -11.34 -2.62 -18.17
N THR A 104 -10.28 -3.30 -17.73
CA THR A 104 -10.36 -4.55 -16.96
C THR A 104 -9.83 -4.33 -15.57
N GLU A 105 -10.44 -4.98 -14.57
CA GLU A 105 -9.93 -5.05 -13.20
C GLU A 105 -9.76 -6.51 -12.83
N GLU A 106 -8.50 -6.92 -12.63
CA GLU A 106 -8.14 -8.30 -12.34
C GLU A 106 -7.47 -8.34 -10.97
N LEU A 107 -8.16 -8.90 -9.98
CA LEU A 107 -7.62 -9.06 -8.65
C LEU A 107 -6.74 -10.30 -8.58
N ILE A 108 -5.64 -10.20 -7.85
CA ILE A 108 -4.77 -11.35 -7.61
C ILE A 108 -5.18 -12.01 -6.29
N GLY A 109 -4.92 -13.31 -6.17
CA GLY A 109 -5.27 -14.10 -4.98
C GLY A 109 -4.43 -13.79 -3.73
N HIS A 110 -3.42 -12.92 -3.85
CA HIS A 110 -2.60 -12.44 -2.75
C HIS A 110 -3.08 -11.07 -2.28
N GLU A 111 -2.92 -10.84 -1.00
CA GLU A 111 -3.31 -9.61 -0.32
C GLU A 111 -2.15 -9.18 0.59
N TYR A 112 -2.30 -8.05 1.29
CA TYR A 112 -1.33 -7.65 2.30
C TYR A 112 -1.96 -7.08 3.55
N LYS A 113 -1.22 -7.18 4.66
CA LYS A 113 -1.48 -6.51 5.93
C LYS A 113 -0.20 -5.91 6.49
N GLU A 114 -0.32 -4.74 7.08
CA GLU A 114 0.79 -4.09 7.78
C GLU A 114 0.99 -4.71 9.17
N VAL A 115 2.25 -4.78 9.59
CA VAL A 115 2.66 -5.23 10.93
C VAL A 115 3.74 -4.30 11.49
N PRO A 116 3.66 -3.93 12.78
CA PRO A 116 4.61 -3.00 13.39
C PRO A 116 5.96 -3.69 13.66
N PHE A 117 7.03 -2.93 13.55
CA PHE A 117 8.36 -3.29 14.04
C PHE A 117 8.77 -2.37 15.19
N VAL A 118 9.70 -2.83 16.02
CA VAL A 118 10.33 -1.98 17.04
C VAL A 118 11.23 -0.94 16.36
N ALA A 119 11.37 0.22 16.99
CA ALA A 119 12.41 1.16 16.63
C ALA A 119 13.77 0.62 17.06
N LEU A 120 14.72 0.58 16.13
CA LEU A 120 16.12 0.37 16.48
C LEU A 120 16.68 1.66 17.06
N SER A 121 17.62 1.55 18.01
CA SER A 121 18.30 2.73 18.57
C SER A 121 18.95 3.52 17.44
N THR A 122 18.60 4.81 17.33
CA THR A 122 19.15 5.74 16.34
C THR A 122 20.57 6.23 16.69
N SER A 123 21.13 5.75 17.81
CA SER A 123 22.36 6.30 18.41
C SER A 123 23.64 5.98 17.64
N ASP A 124 23.61 5.06 16.68
CA ASP A 124 24.72 4.84 15.74
C ASP A 124 24.13 4.43 14.40
N GLU A 125 24.39 5.19 13.33
CA GLU A 125 24.15 4.78 11.94
C GLU A 125 24.94 3.50 11.56
N HIS A 126 25.75 3.00 12.48
CA HIS A 126 26.55 1.77 12.40
C HIS A 126 26.21 0.75 13.50
N GLN A 127 25.20 0.98 14.35
CA GLN A 127 24.70 -0.09 15.22
C GLN A 127 23.80 -1.01 14.40
N GLU A 128 24.48 -1.99 13.81
CA GLU A 128 23.91 -3.28 13.48
C GLU A 128 23.25 -3.85 14.75
N SER A 129 21.93 -3.69 14.91
CA SER A 129 21.22 -4.82 15.49
C SER A 129 21.54 -5.98 14.55
N SER A 130 22.05 -7.11 15.05
CA SER A 130 22.68 -8.15 14.21
C SER A 130 21.79 -8.74 13.11
N ALA A 131 20.52 -8.34 13.02
CA ALA A 131 19.58 -8.72 11.97
C ALA A 131 19.14 -7.56 11.04
N MET A 132 18.98 -6.31 11.51
CA MET A 132 18.31 -5.25 10.74
C MET A 132 19.12 -3.94 10.60
N HIS A 133 19.04 -3.29 9.43
CA HIS A 133 19.84 -2.12 9.04
C HIS A 133 19.00 -1.07 8.26
N ASN A 134 19.05 0.19 8.68
CA ASN A 134 18.18 1.26 8.15
C ASN A 134 18.35 1.54 6.64
N GLY A 135 19.56 1.32 6.09
CA GLY A 135 19.85 1.49 4.66
C GLY A 135 19.47 0.31 3.75
N SER A 136 18.73 -0.68 4.27
CA SER A 136 18.39 -1.91 3.54
C SER A 136 16.89 -2.14 3.49
N ILE A 137 16.40 -2.71 2.38
CA ILE A 137 15.11 -3.38 2.37
C ILE A 137 15.26 -4.75 3.03
N HIS A 138 14.42 -5.04 4.02
CA HIS A 138 14.41 -6.34 4.67
C HIS A 138 13.30 -7.19 4.06
N ILE A 139 13.62 -8.44 3.71
CA ILE A 139 12.69 -9.39 3.10
C ILE A 139 12.91 -10.76 3.73
N TRP A 140 11.83 -11.37 4.21
CA TRP A 140 11.75 -12.73 4.73
C TRP A 140 10.91 -13.60 3.77
N PRO A 141 11.52 -14.16 2.71
CA PRO A 141 10.78 -14.96 1.73
C PRO A 141 10.43 -16.35 2.29
N ARG A 142 9.19 -16.81 2.11
CA ARG A 142 8.72 -18.16 2.54
C ARG A 142 8.01 -18.93 1.42
N GLY A 143 8.26 -18.55 0.16
CA GLY A 143 7.55 -19.09 -1.01
C GLY A 143 6.29 -18.30 -1.27
N ASP A 144 5.13 -18.88 -0.95
CA ASP A 144 3.79 -18.31 -1.24
C ASP A 144 3.38 -17.14 -0.32
N PHE A 145 4.21 -16.82 0.67
CA PHE A 145 4.04 -15.67 1.52
C PHE A 145 5.41 -15.11 1.91
N PHE A 146 5.44 -13.85 2.29
CA PHE A 146 6.66 -13.20 2.76
C PHE A 146 6.33 -12.01 3.65
N LEU A 147 7.31 -11.62 4.45
CA LEU A 147 7.32 -10.35 5.17
C LEU A 147 8.37 -9.44 4.52
N MET A 148 8.06 -8.16 4.37
CA MET A 148 9.04 -7.13 4.04
C MET A 148 8.98 -6.00 5.06
N ALA A 149 10.09 -5.30 5.26
CA ALA A 149 10.14 -4.14 6.14
C ALA A 149 10.98 -3.02 5.52
N LEU A 150 10.46 -1.80 5.63
CA LEU A 150 11.06 -0.55 5.14
C LEU A 150 11.34 0.37 6.32
N ALA A 151 12.55 0.93 6.39
CA ALA A 151 12.94 1.81 7.48
C ALA A 151 12.19 3.16 7.42
N ASN A 152 11.80 3.65 8.59
CA ASN A 152 11.24 4.98 8.81
C ASN A 152 12.32 5.92 9.39
N LEU A 153 12.10 7.22 9.31
CA LEU A 153 13.07 8.24 9.78
C LEU A 153 13.30 8.22 11.30
N ASP A 154 12.38 7.66 12.07
CA ASP A 154 12.46 7.55 13.53
C ASP A 154 13.17 6.27 14.00
N GLY A 155 13.72 5.47 13.09
CA GLY A 155 14.39 4.20 13.37
C GLY A 155 13.44 3.01 13.49
N SER A 156 12.12 3.20 13.40
CA SER A 156 11.14 2.12 13.25
C SER A 156 11.13 1.56 11.82
N PHE A 157 10.39 0.47 11.61
CA PHE A 157 10.15 -0.08 10.28
C PHE A 157 8.65 -0.27 10.05
N THR A 158 8.22 -0.01 8.83
CA THR A 158 6.90 -0.39 8.35
C THR A 158 6.98 -1.79 7.76
N GLY A 159 6.40 -2.75 8.47
CA GLY A 159 6.34 -4.15 8.06
C GLY A 159 5.11 -4.44 7.21
N THR A 160 5.24 -5.31 6.22
CA THR A 160 4.12 -5.75 5.38
C THR A 160 4.21 -7.24 5.10
N ILE A 161 3.19 -7.99 5.52
CA ILE A 161 3.04 -9.40 5.22
C ILE A 161 2.18 -9.53 3.98
N TYR A 162 2.67 -10.31 3.01
CA TYR A 162 1.94 -10.71 1.83
C TYR A 162 1.63 -12.20 1.93
N ALA A 163 0.37 -12.56 1.77
CA ALA A 163 -0.10 -13.93 1.78
C ALA A 163 -1.36 -14.07 0.93
N ARG A 164 -1.72 -15.30 0.61
CA ARG A 164 -2.95 -15.61 -0.12
C ARG A 164 -4.18 -15.40 0.75
N ASN A 165 -5.29 -14.99 0.15
CA ASN A 165 -6.59 -14.94 0.83
C ASN A 165 -7.36 -16.27 0.76
N GLY A 166 -7.18 -17.04 -0.32
CA GLY A 166 -7.87 -18.30 -0.57
C GLY A 166 -6.93 -19.47 -0.91
N PRO A 167 -7.46 -20.71 -0.88
CA PRO A 167 -6.69 -21.90 -1.24
C PRO A 167 -6.17 -21.84 -2.68
N ASN A 168 -5.19 -22.68 -3.00
CA ASN A 168 -4.75 -22.88 -4.38
C ASN A 168 -5.57 -23.97 -5.06
N ASP A 169 -5.98 -23.72 -6.30
CA ASP A 169 -6.59 -24.74 -7.15
C ASP A 169 -5.56 -25.83 -7.53
N GLU A 170 -4.27 -25.47 -7.59
CA GLU A 170 -3.18 -26.37 -7.98
C GLU A 170 -2.46 -27.04 -6.80
N ASP A 171 -2.54 -26.46 -5.59
CA ASP A 171 -1.82 -26.97 -4.41
C ASP A 171 -2.64 -26.77 -3.12
N ARG A 172 -3.38 -27.83 -2.75
CA ARG A 172 -4.19 -27.86 -1.53
C ARG A 172 -3.36 -27.97 -0.24
N THR A 173 -2.02 -27.90 -0.31
CA THR A 173 -1.13 -28.06 0.85
C THR A 173 -0.58 -26.74 1.41
N ALA A 174 -0.87 -25.60 0.78
CA ALA A 174 -0.52 -24.30 1.36
C ALA A 174 -1.49 -23.93 2.50
N ASP A 175 -1.20 -24.44 3.70
CA ASP A 175 -1.96 -24.17 4.95
C ASP A 175 -1.92 -22.69 5.41
N VAL A 176 -1.14 -21.83 4.75
CA VAL A 176 -0.92 -20.43 5.15
C VAL A 176 -1.69 -19.48 4.24
N THR A 177 -2.88 -19.10 4.68
CA THR A 177 -3.72 -18.03 4.09
C THR A 177 -4.04 -16.96 5.14
N PHE A 178 -4.41 -15.75 4.73
CA PHE A 178 -4.84 -14.71 5.67
C PHE A 178 -5.94 -15.19 6.64
N PRO A 179 -7.04 -15.81 6.18
CA PRO A 179 -8.06 -16.34 7.08
C PRO A 179 -7.53 -17.35 8.10
N SER A 180 -6.52 -18.15 7.73
CA SER A 180 -5.90 -19.11 8.65
C SER A 180 -4.99 -18.46 9.69
N ILE A 181 -4.20 -17.45 9.30
CA ILE A 181 -3.20 -16.82 10.19
C ILE A 181 -3.78 -15.67 11.02
N THR A 182 -4.88 -15.06 10.59
CA THR A 182 -5.57 -13.97 11.30
C THR A 182 -6.83 -14.43 12.02
N LYS A 183 -6.99 -15.73 12.24
CA LYS A 183 -8.15 -16.31 12.94
C LYS A 183 -8.31 -15.73 14.35
N ASP A 184 -7.20 -15.67 15.08
CA ASP A 184 -7.09 -15.12 16.42
C ASP A 184 -5.63 -14.71 16.68
N GLU A 185 -5.42 -13.93 17.74
CA GLU A 185 -4.09 -13.40 18.09
C GLU A 185 -3.08 -14.50 18.41
N ALA A 186 -3.51 -15.59 19.06
CA ALA A 186 -2.63 -16.72 19.38
C ALA A 186 -2.11 -17.43 18.12
N THR A 187 -2.97 -17.59 17.12
CA THR A 187 -2.63 -18.17 15.81
C THR A 187 -1.68 -17.23 15.05
N ALA A 188 -1.97 -15.93 15.04
CA ALA A 188 -1.09 -14.92 14.44
C ALA A 188 0.30 -14.92 15.10
N GLN A 189 0.36 -14.96 16.43
CA GLN A 189 1.61 -15.03 17.18
C GLN A 189 2.41 -16.29 16.84
N ALA A 190 1.76 -17.46 16.80
CA ALA A 190 2.40 -18.71 16.44
C ALA A 190 2.95 -18.69 15.00
N PHE A 191 2.20 -18.09 14.07
CA PHE A 191 2.64 -17.88 12.69
C PHE A 191 3.88 -16.99 12.62
N LEU A 192 3.86 -15.83 13.28
CA LEU A 192 4.99 -14.88 13.30
C LEU A 192 6.24 -15.52 13.90
N LEU A 193 6.14 -16.20 15.04
CA LEU A 193 7.28 -16.86 15.68
C LEU A 193 7.84 -18.03 14.85
N LYS A 194 6.96 -18.79 14.18
CA LYS A 194 7.39 -19.94 13.36
C LYS A 194 8.12 -19.50 12.11
N TYR A 195 7.62 -18.47 11.42
CA TYR A 195 8.11 -18.12 10.09
C TYR A 195 9.02 -16.89 10.08
N PHE A 196 8.95 -16.01 11.06
CA PHE A 196 9.75 -14.78 11.13
C PHE A 196 10.47 -14.65 12.49
N PRO A 197 11.22 -15.67 12.94
CA PRO A 197 11.77 -15.73 14.29
C PRO A 197 12.79 -14.63 14.62
N ASP A 198 13.45 -14.08 13.60
CA ASP A 198 14.48 -13.04 13.71
C ASP A 198 13.94 -11.62 13.42
N ALA A 199 12.67 -11.50 12.99
CA ALA A 199 12.05 -10.22 12.74
C ALA A 199 11.82 -9.47 14.07
N GLN A 200 12.30 -8.23 14.14
CA GLN A 200 12.17 -7.37 15.32
C GLN A 200 10.77 -6.74 15.39
N LEU A 201 9.75 -7.59 15.48
CA LEU A 201 8.34 -7.19 15.47
C LEU A 201 7.97 -6.43 16.76
N GLY A 202 7.05 -5.48 16.62
CA GLY A 202 6.53 -4.70 17.74
C GLY A 202 5.73 -5.57 18.73
N PRO A 203 5.55 -5.11 19.98
CA PRO A 203 4.90 -5.89 21.04
C PRO A 203 3.45 -6.30 20.73
N ASN A 204 2.76 -5.55 19.86
CA ASN A 204 1.37 -5.80 19.48
C ASN A 204 1.23 -6.41 18.07
N ALA A 205 2.32 -6.90 17.46
CA ALA A 205 2.31 -7.28 16.05
C ALA A 205 1.26 -8.36 15.70
N ALA A 206 1.01 -9.32 16.58
CA ALA A 206 -0.03 -10.33 16.37
C ALA A 206 -1.44 -9.74 16.41
N ALA A 207 -1.74 -8.88 17.39
CA ALA A 207 -3.03 -8.22 17.52
C ALA A 207 -3.31 -7.28 16.34
N GLU A 208 -2.29 -6.53 15.90
CA GLU A 208 -2.35 -5.65 14.74
C GLU A 208 -2.48 -6.44 13.44
N LEU A 209 -1.78 -7.58 13.28
CA LEU A 209 -1.97 -8.45 12.11
C LEU A 209 -3.43 -8.93 11.98
N VAL A 210 -4.10 -9.21 13.10
CA VAL A 210 -5.52 -9.60 13.11
C VAL A 210 -6.42 -8.41 12.76
N SER A 211 -6.22 -7.26 13.42
CA SER A 211 -7.14 -6.12 13.37
C SER A 211 -6.92 -5.17 12.19
N ASN A 212 -5.70 -5.07 11.66
CA ASN A 212 -5.38 -4.20 10.54
C ASN A 212 -6.18 -4.61 9.28
N PRO A 213 -6.62 -3.62 8.48
CA PRO A 213 -7.41 -3.87 7.30
C PRO A 213 -6.63 -4.71 6.28
N GLN A 214 -7.33 -5.67 5.68
CA GLN A 214 -6.80 -6.52 4.64
C GLN A 214 -6.88 -5.81 3.30
N SER A 215 -5.73 -5.64 2.64
CA SER A 215 -5.65 -4.88 1.40
C SER A 215 -5.60 -5.78 0.18
N ARG A 216 -6.39 -5.42 -0.83
CA ARG A 216 -6.51 -6.15 -2.09
C ARG A 216 -5.46 -5.68 -3.09
N LEU A 217 -4.95 -6.63 -3.85
CA LEU A 217 -4.01 -6.38 -4.94
C LEU A 217 -4.66 -6.76 -6.26
N GLY A 218 -4.29 -6.07 -7.33
CA GLY A 218 -4.83 -6.34 -8.65
C GLY A 218 -4.16 -5.50 -9.73
N SER A 219 -4.54 -5.76 -10.97
CA SER A 219 -4.12 -5.02 -12.14
C SER A 219 -5.31 -4.36 -12.82
N ILE A 220 -5.08 -3.16 -13.33
CA ILE A 220 -6.05 -2.40 -14.10
C ILE A 220 -5.43 -2.11 -15.45
N ARG A 221 -6.15 -2.41 -16.53
CA ARG A 221 -5.72 -2.12 -17.91
C ARG A 221 -6.83 -1.37 -18.60
N CYS A 222 -6.50 -0.22 -19.19
CA CYS A 222 -7.45 0.64 -19.90
C CYS A 222 -7.16 0.58 -21.40
N ASN A 223 -8.21 0.57 -22.21
CA ASN A 223 -8.14 0.67 -23.67
C ASN A 223 -9.12 1.76 -24.12
N THR A 224 -8.66 2.63 -25.01
CA THR A 224 -9.45 3.71 -25.63
C THR A 224 -9.85 3.33 -27.04
#